data_AF-X1F1Y4-F1
#
_entry.id   AF-X1F1Y4-F1
#
_cell.length_a   1.000
_cell.length_b   1.000
_cell.length_c   1.000
_cell.angle_alpha   90.00
_cell.angle_beta   90.00
_cell.angle_gamma   90.00
#
_symmetry.space_group_name_H-M   'P 1'
#
loop_
_entity.id
_entity.type
_entity.pdbx_description
1 polymer ?
#
loop_
_entity_poly.entity_id
_entity_poly.type
_entity_poly.pdbx_seq_one_letter_code
_entity_poly.pdbx_strand_id
1 'polypeptide(L)'
;MPFSSHTLWWKYPDLTGLVWDDLGQQADESYIFSLAYLLNGIALAGTSPNGKIFRSIDYGLTWTDLGQQASETRIYSFAYLGNAIALSCTGNNARILRSINYGLTWTDLGQQFSETRIRSLAYLGNGIVLAGTYPNGKILRSIDNGLTWTDLGQQFSQTYIYSLA
;
A
#
# COMPACT_ATOMS: atom_id res chain seq x y z
N MET A 1 11.39 6.53 -33.36
CA MET A 1 12.32 6.75 -32.22
C MET A 1 11.99 5.68 -31.18
N PRO A 2 12.95 4.94 -30.61
CA PRO A 2 12.62 3.87 -29.70
C PRO A 2 12.30 4.46 -28.31
N PHE A 3 11.22 3.97 -27.69
CA PHE A 3 10.84 4.34 -26.34
C PHE A 3 11.80 3.66 -25.34
N SER A 4 12.46 4.44 -24.47
CA SER A 4 13.21 3.90 -23.34
C SER A 4 12.24 3.47 -22.24
N SER A 5 12.57 2.37 -21.57
CA SER A 5 11.82 1.79 -20.47
C SER A 5 11.88 2.69 -19.23
N HIS A 6 10.87 3.52 -19.02
CA HIS A 6 10.64 4.19 -17.74
C HIS A 6 9.29 3.78 -17.17
N THR A 7 9.23 3.65 -15.85
CA THR A 7 8.01 3.41 -15.07
C THR A 7 7.24 4.73 -15.02
N LEU A 8 6.25 4.91 -15.89
CA LEU A 8 5.57 6.20 -16.13
C LEU A 8 4.31 6.37 -15.26
N TRP A 9 4.05 7.61 -14.84
CA TRP A 9 2.84 8.05 -14.15
C TRP A 9 1.89 8.71 -15.16
N TRP A 10 0.60 8.36 -15.15
CA TRP A 10 -0.40 8.88 -16.11
C TRP A 10 -1.52 9.65 -15.39
N LYS A 11 -1.96 10.80 -15.94
CA LYS A 11 -3.12 11.58 -15.43
C LYS A 11 -4.13 11.98 -16.51
N TYR A 12 -5.39 12.11 -16.10
CA TYR A 12 -6.58 12.67 -16.78
C TYR A 12 -6.61 14.23 -16.76
N PRO A 13 -6.57 14.95 -17.90
CA PRO A 13 -6.56 16.41 -17.93
C PRO A 13 -7.85 17.07 -18.46
N ASP A 14 -8.80 16.33 -19.01
CA ASP A 14 -10.13 16.83 -19.38
C ASP A 14 -11.24 15.90 -18.89
N LEU A 15 -12.48 16.38 -18.71
CA LEU A 15 -13.59 15.54 -18.24
C LEU A 15 -13.97 14.39 -19.20
N THR A 16 -13.31 14.31 -20.37
CA THR A 16 -13.65 13.35 -21.44
C THR A 16 -12.86 12.05 -21.33
N GLY A 17 -11.66 12.10 -20.76
CA GLY A 17 -10.78 10.93 -20.59
C GLY A 17 -10.07 10.47 -21.84
N LEU A 18 -9.99 11.38 -22.81
CA LEU A 18 -9.41 11.12 -24.10
C LEU A 18 -7.98 11.64 -24.23
N VAL A 19 -7.51 12.41 -23.26
CA VAL A 19 -6.14 12.95 -23.20
C VAL A 19 -5.49 12.45 -21.91
N TRP A 20 -4.18 12.19 -21.97
CA TRP A 20 -3.37 11.88 -20.80
C TRP A 20 -2.16 12.81 -20.75
N ASP A 21 -1.97 13.49 -19.62
CA ASP A 21 -0.80 14.33 -19.37
C ASP A 21 0.23 13.55 -18.56
N ASP A 22 1.44 13.45 -19.10
CA ASP A 22 2.61 12.97 -18.37
C ASP A 22 3.10 14.09 -17.44
N LEU A 23 3.12 13.83 -16.14
CA LEU A 23 3.60 14.77 -15.11
C LEU A 23 5.12 14.66 -14.87
N GLY A 24 5.81 13.82 -15.64
CA GLY A 24 7.24 13.58 -15.54
C GLY A 24 7.63 12.74 -14.32
N GLN A 25 8.94 12.51 -14.17
CA GLN A 25 9.49 11.80 -13.02
C GLN A 25 9.44 12.70 -11.78
N GLN A 26 8.73 12.26 -10.74
CA GLN A 26 8.60 13.00 -9.48
C GLN A 26 9.34 12.36 -8.29
N ALA A 27 9.97 11.20 -8.51
CA ALA A 27 10.76 10.49 -7.50
C ALA A 27 11.79 9.53 -8.14
N ASP A 28 12.86 9.22 -7.41
CA ASP A 28 13.96 8.33 -7.84
C ASP A 28 13.79 6.87 -7.40
N GLU A 29 12.56 6.40 -7.20
CA GLU A 29 12.28 5.00 -6.87
C GLU A 29 12.10 4.16 -8.14
N SER A 30 12.60 2.92 -8.13
CA SER A 30 12.54 2.04 -9.31
C SER A 30 11.13 1.54 -9.62
N TYR A 31 10.32 1.31 -8.57
CA TYR A 31 8.99 0.71 -8.70
C TYR A 31 8.00 1.38 -7.75
N ILE A 32 6.79 1.60 -8.26
CA ILE A 32 5.61 1.83 -7.44
C ILE A 32 4.82 0.53 -7.41
N PHE A 33 4.67 -0.06 -6.24
CA PHE A 33 3.94 -1.32 -6.07
C PHE A 33 2.48 -1.12 -5.68
N SER A 34 2.16 0.00 -5.04
CA SER A 34 0.81 0.24 -4.57
C SER A 34 0.44 1.71 -4.68
N LEU A 35 -0.83 1.95 -5.00
CA LEU A 35 -1.48 3.24 -4.97
C LEU A 35 -2.79 3.10 -4.21
N ALA A 36 -3.12 4.10 -3.39
CA ALA A 36 -4.42 4.18 -2.74
C ALA A 36 -4.92 5.62 -2.71
N TYR A 37 -6.18 5.80 -3.05
CA TYR A 37 -6.91 7.04 -2.78
C TYR A 37 -7.61 6.92 -1.43
N LEU A 38 -7.51 7.96 -0.60
CA LEU A 38 -8.13 7.99 0.72
C LEU A 38 -9.40 8.84 0.65
N LEU A 39 -9.25 10.16 0.62
CA LEU A 39 -10.35 11.12 0.54
C LEU A 39 -9.80 12.52 0.22
N ASN A 40 -10.63 13.40 -0.34
CA ASN A 40 -10.36 14.83 -0.51
C ASN A 40 -9.01 15.12 -1.19
N GLY A 41 -8.72 14.41 -2.28
CA GLY A 41 -7.47 14.57 -3.03
C GLY A 41 -6.24 13.91 -2.39
N ILE A 42 -6.38 13.26 -1.23
CA ILE A 42 -5.28 12.56 -0.59
C ILE A 42 -5.08 11.19 -1.24
N ALA A 43 -3.86 10.95 -1.71
CA ALA A 43 -3.43 9.67 -2.26
C ALA A 43 -2.09 9.24 -1.66
N LEU A 44 -1.84 7.94 -1.66
CA LEU A 44 -0.60 7.31 -1.20
C LEU A 44 0.00 6.47 -2.32
N ALA A 45 1.33 6.43 -2.36
CA ALA A 45 2.10 5.54 -3.20
C ALA A 45 3.18 4.83 -2.39
N GLY A 46 3.35 3.54 -2.64
CA GLY A 46 4.27 2.68 -1.91
C GLY A 46 5.30 2.08 -2.86
N THR A 47 6.58 2.12 -2.49
CA THR A 47 7.67 1.87 -3.44
C THR A 47 8.58 0.70 -3.08
N SER A 48 9.50 0.42 -4.00
CA SER A 48 10.63 -0.50 -3.90
C SER A 48 11.77 0.03 -4.78
N PRO A 49 13.05 -0.16 -4.41
CA PRO A 49 13.57 -1.04 -3.35
C PRO A 49 13.77 -0.35 -2.00
N ASN A 50 13.44 0.93 -1.84
CA ASN A 50 13.70 1.62 -0.56
C ASN A 50 12.48 1.67 0.37
N GLY A 51 11.34 1.10 -0.04
CA GLY A 51 10.14 0.98 0.80
C GLY A 51 9.61 2.31 1.30
N LYS A 52 9.67 3.34 0.46
CA LYS A 52 9.18 4.67 0.79
C LYS A 52 7.66 4.74 0.64
N ILE A 53 7.07 5.67 1.37
CA ILE A 53 5.69 6.10 1.19
C ILE A 53 5.72 7.54 0.66
N PHE A 54 5.04 7.78 -0.45
CA PHE A 54 4.77 9.11 -0.96
C PHE A 54 3.32 9.46 -0.71
N ARG A 55 3.05 10.73 -0.46
CA ARG A 55 1.70 11.25 -0.19
C ARG A 55 1.40 12.48 -1.02
N SER A 56 0.26 12.47 -1.68
CA SER A 56 -0.31 13.61 -2.38
C SER A 56 -1.49 14.18 -1.58
N ILE A 57 -1.76 15.48 -1.75
CA ILE A 57 -2.94 16.18 -1.22
C ILE A 57 -3.76 16.86 -2.32
N ASP A 58 -3.41 16.62 -3.58
CA ASP A 58 -3.87 17.35 -4.75
C ASP A 58 -4.23 16.40 -5.90
N TYR A 59 -4.84 15.26 -5.56
CA TYR A 59 -5.31 14.24 -6.50
C TYR A 59 -4.17 13.59 -7.32
N GLY A 60 -3.00 13.43 -6.69
CA GLY A 60 -1.84 12.80 -7.32
C GLY A 60 -1.07 13.72 -8.27
N LEU A 61 -1.33 15.03 -8.24
CA LEU A 61 -0.60 16.02 -9.04
C LEU A 61 0.84 16.19 -8.57
N THR A 62 1.02 16.31 -7.25
CA THR A 62 2.33 16.38 -6.61
C THR A 62 2.43 15.39 -5.45
N TRP A 63 3.64 14.92 -5.20
CA TRP A 63 3.91 13.90 -4.20
C TRP A 63 4.99 14.36 -3.23
N THR A 64 4.71 14.26 -1.93
CA THR A 64 5.69 14.46 -0.86
C THR A 64 6.27 13.12 -0.45
N ASP A 65 7.60 12.99 -0.44
CA ASP A 65 8.31 11.82 0.08
C ASP A 65 8.23 11.82 1.63
N LEU A 66 7.58 10.81 2.22
CA LEU A 66 7.53 10.61 3.67
C LEU A 66 8.65 9.71 4.19
N GLY A 67 9.53 9.26 3.30
CA GLY A 67 10.67 8.41 3.60
C GLY A 67 10.30 6.95 3.83
N GLN A 68 11.32 6.17 4.14
CA GLN A 68 11.21 4.76 4.49
C GLN A 68 10.53 4.60 5.85
N GLN A 69 9.59 3.67 5.95
CA GLN A 69 8.91 3.35 7.21
C GLN A 69 9.42 2.01 7.77
N ALA A 70 9.65 1.95 9.09
CA ALA A 70 10.04 0.73 9.81
C ALA A 70 11.26 -0.04 9.22
N SER A 71 12.15 0.66 8.52
CA SER A 71 13.30 0.07 7.78
C SER A 71 12.91 -1.01 6.76
N GLU A 72 11.65 -1.00 6.28
CA GLU A 72 11.16 -1.95 5.29
C GLU A 72 11.53 -1.49 3.88
N THR A 73 11.85 -2.43 2.99
CA THR A 73 12.32 -2.10 1.63
C THR A 73 11.21 -2.15 0.58
N ARG A 74 10.00 -2.54 0.97
CA ARG A 74 8.87 -2.71 0.06
C ARG A 74 7.56 -2.39 0.77
N ILE A 75 6.76 -1.54 0.15
CA ILE A 75 5.37 -1.27 0.53
C ILE A 75 4.45 -1.91 -0.51
N TYR A 76 3.82 -3.03 -0.14
CA TYR A 76 3.11 -3.89 -1.09
C TYR A 76 1.66 -3.50 -1.32
N SER A 77 0.96 -3.03 -0.29
CA SER A 77 -0.45 -2.71 -0.38
C SER A 77 -0.83 -1.68 0.67
N PHE A 78 -1.86 -0.91 0.35
CA PHE A 78 -2.54 -0.01 1.26
C PHE A 78 -4.02 -0.39 1.34
N ALA A 79 -4.63 -0.15 2.50
CA ALA A 79 -6.08 -0.15 2.66
C ALA A 79 -6.51 1.13 3.38
N TYR A 80 -7.49 1.85 2.82
CA TYR A 80 -8.14 2.96 3.51
C TYR A 80 -9.40 2.46 4.21
N LEU A 81 -9.48 2.69 5.52
CA LEU A 81 -10.54 2.14 6.39
C LEU A 81 -11.64 3.17 6.69
N GLY A 82 -11.49 4.40 6.19
CA GLY A 82 -12.32 5.54 6.59
C GLY A 82 -11.79 6.20 7.87
N ASN A 83 -12.41 7.31 8.27
CA ASN A 83 -12.09 8.04 9.51
C ASN A 83 -10.59 8.33 9.69
N ALA A 84 -9.91 8.75 8.60
CA ALA A 84 -8.47 9.01 8.55
C ALA A 84 -7.56 7.79 8.76
N ILE A 85 -8.10 6.58 8.93
CA ILE A 85 -7.33 5.37 9.17
C ILE A 85 -6.88 4.76 7.85
N ALA A 86 -5.58 4.51 7.73
CA ALA A 86 -5.00 3.75 6.62
C ALA A 86 -4.07 2.67 7.16
N LEU A 87 -4.00 1.54 6.47
CA LEU A 87 -3.07 0.46 6.73
C LEU A 87 -2.14 0.29 5.53
N SER A 88 -0.92 -0.17 5.80
CA SER A 88 0.08 -0.54 4.82
C SER A 88 0.75 -1.84 5.23
N CYS A 89 1.18 -2.65 4.27
CA CYS A 89 1.85 -3.92 4.54
C CYS A 89 3.16 -4.07 3.77
N THR A 90 4.11 -4.83 4.34
CA THR A 90 5.51 -4.80 3.90
C THR A 90 6.11 -6.18 3.56
N GLY A 91 7.33 -6.17 3.02
CA GLY A 91 7.92 -7.30 2.30
C GLY A 91 9.19 -7.95 2.81
N ASN A 92 9.74 -7.56 3.97
CA ASN A 92 10.87 -8.29 4.56
C ASN A 92 10.49 -8.97 5.88
N ASN A 93 9.71 -8.28 6.71
CA ASN A 93 9.33 -8.79 8.02
C ASN A 93 7.80 -8.81 8.21
N ALA A 94 7.03 -8.94 7.13
CA ALA A 94 5.56 -9.00 7.19
C ALA A 94 4.95 -7.96 8.16
N ARG A 95 5.44 -6.72 8.11
CA ARG A 95 4.99 -5.68 9.04
C ARG A 95 3.69 -5.08 8.57
N ILE A 96 2.92 -4.61 9.55
CA ILE A 96 1.74 -3.80 9.32
C ILE A 96 2.02 -2.41 9.88
N LEU A 97 1.88 -1.42 9.02
CA LEU A 97 1.96 -0.01 9.38
C LEU A 97 0.55 0.54 9.45
N ARG A 98 0.27 1.36 10.45
CA ARG A 98 -1.03 1.98 10.66
C ARG A 98 -0.92 3.49 10.78
N SER A 99 -1.74 4.19 10.03
CA SER A 99 -1.91 5.63 10.13
C SER A 99 -3.31 5.96 10.66
N ILE A 100 -3.42 7.07 11.39
CA ILE A 100 -4.69 7.64 11.88
C ILE A 100 -4.91 9.08 11.41
N ASN A 101 -4.12 9.53 10.44
CA ASN A 101 -4.10 10.92 9.97
C ASN A 101 -3.92 10.98 8.44
N TYR A 102 -4.67 10.14 7.73
CA TYR A 102 -4.66 10.07 6.27
C TYR A 102 -3.27 9.79 5.67
N GLY A 103 -2.54 8.86 6.28
CA GLY A 103 -1.23 8.41 5.81
C GLY A 103 -0.11 9.42 5.98
N LEU A 104 -0.29 10.47 6.79
CA LEU A 104 0.76 11.47 7.05
C LEU A 104 1.86 10.92 7.95
N THR A 105 1.50 10.17 9.00
CA THR A 105 2.45 9.43 9.84
C THR A 105 1.98 7.99 10.04
N TRP A 106 2.94 7.11 10.31
CA TRP A 106 2.73 5.67 10.40
C TRP A 106 3.31 5.13 11.69
N THR A 107 2.53 4.29 12.37
CA THR A 107 2.95 3.49 13.51
C THR A 107 3.19 2.06 13.03
N ASP A 108 4.38 1.53 13.31
CA ASP A 108 4.69 0.13 13.06
C ASP A 108 4.07 -0.75 14.15
N LEU A 109 3.22 -1.70 13.75
CA LEU A 109 2.58 -2.69 14.63
C LEU A 109 3.40 -3.98 14.75
N GLY A 110 4.59 -4.02 14.16
CA GLY A 110 5.52 -5.13 14.23
C GLY A 110 5.23 -6.25 13.22
N GLN A 111 6.11 -7.24 13.23
CA GLN A 111 6.00 -8.43 12.40
C GLN A 111 4.83 -9.31 12.83
N GLN A 112 4.05 -9.78 11.86
CA GLN A 112 2.90 -10.63 12.11
C GLN A 112 3.22 -12.10 11.83
N PHE A 113 2.98 -12.98 12.82
CA PHE A 113 2.95 -14.44 12.71
C PHE A 113 4.12 -15.12 11.99
N SER A 114 5.34 -14.56 12.12
CA SER A 114 6.58 -15.08 11.52
C SER A 114 6.51 -15.26 10.00
N GLU A 115 5.59 -14.58 9.32
CA GLU A 115 5.59 -14.50 7.86
C GLU A 115 6.72 -13.59 7.38
N THR A 116 7.09 -13.73 6.11
CA THR A 116 8.14 -12.89 5.51
C THR A 116 7.54 -11.69 4.80
N ARG A 117 6.31 -11.83 4.26
CA ARG A 117 5.63 -10.77 3.52
C ARG A 117 4.15 -10.79 3.81
N ILE A 118 3.57 -9.60 3.86
CA ILE A 118 2.14 -9.39 3.65
C ILE A 118 2.02 -8.64 2.32
N ARG A 119 1.29 -9.21 1.37
CA ARG A 119 1.24 -8.70 0.00
C ARG A 119 -0.04 -7.97 -0.34
N SER A 120 -1.10 -8.24 0.38
CA SER A 120 -2.42 -7.70 0.10
C SER A 120 -3.16 -7.40 1.38
N LEU A 121 -3.95 -6.33 1.34
CA LEU A 121 -4.90 -5.95 2.37
C LEU A 121 -6.26 -5.73 1.71
N ALA A 122 -7.33 -6.14 2.37
CA ALA A 122 -8.70 -5.83 1.96
C ALA A 122 -9.52 -5.36 3.16
N TYR A 123 -10.16 -4.20 3.05
CA TYR A 123 -11.07 -3.68 4.06
C TYR A 123 -12.50 -4.10 3.73
N LEU A 124 -13.15 -4.79 4.67
CA LEU A 124 -14.50 -5.34 4.49
C LEU A 124 -15.59 -4.51 5.19
N GLY A 125 -15.25 -3.32 5.70
CA GLY A 125 -16.16 -2.52 6.51
C GLY A 125 -16.14 -2.89 8.00
N ASN A 126 -16.69 -2.01 8.84
CA ASN A 126 -16.90 -2.23 10.28
C ASN A 126 -15.63 -2.69 11.04
N GLY A 127 -14.47 -2.14 10.66
CA GLY A 127 -13.18 -2.49 11.27
C GLY A 127 -12.60 -3.85 10.89
N ILE A 128 -13.26 -4.60 10.00
CA ILE A 128 -12.80 -5.91 9.54
C ILE A 128 -11.81 -5.73 8.38
N VAL A 129 -10.62 -6.31 8.53
CA VAL A 129 -9.57 -6.29 7.49
C VAL A 129 -9.02 -7.70 7.30
N LEU A 130 -8.76 -8.09 6.06
CA LEU A 130 -8.02 -9.29 5.72
C LEU A 130 -6.62 -8.93 5.21
N ALA A 131 -5.66 -9.80 5.49
CA ALA A 131 -4.31 -9.70 4.95
C ALA A 131 -3.85 -11.05 4.37
N GLY A 132 -3.24 -11.00 3.19
CA GLY A 132 -2.71 -12.17 2.50
C GLY A 132 -1.18 -12.25 2.63
N THR A 133 -0.66 -13.40 3.05
CA THR A 133 0.76 -13.55 3.41
C THR A 133 1.58 -14.38 2.42
N TYR A 134 2.89 -14.40 2.65
CA TYR A 134 3.89 -15.30 2.07
C TYR A 134 5.00 -15.58 3.12
N PRO A 135 5.52 -16.81 3.25
CA PRO A 135 5.46 -17.91 2.27
C PRO A 135 4.35 -18.94 2.46
N ASN A 136 3.56 -18.82 3.52
CA ASN A 136 2.64 -19.90 3.85
C ASN A 136 1.21 -19.66 3.33
N GLY A 137 0.98 -18.59 2.57
CA GLY A 137 -0.34 -18.26 2.01
C GLY A 137 -1.45 -18.21 3.06
N LYS A 138 -1.15 -17.65 4.24
CA LYS A 138 -2.11 -17.54 5.32
C LYS A 138 -3.05 -16.35 5.11
N ILE A 139 -4.26 -16.47 5.65
CA ILE A 139 -5.16 -15.33 5.80
C ILE A 139 -5.07 -14.85 7.25
N LEU A 140 -4.66 -13.60 7.42
CA LEU A 140 -4.77 -12.91 8.69
C LEU A 140 -6.06 -12.08 8.68
N ARG A 141 -6.72 -11.98 9.84
CA ARG A 141 -7.94 -11.21 10.00
C ARG A 141 -7.86 -10.29 11.22
N SER A 142 -8.22 -9.03 11.02
CA SER A 142 -8.46 -8.06 12.09
C SER A 142 -9.95 -7.75 12.18
N ILE A 143 -10.41 -7.39 13.38
CA ILE A 143 -11.78 -6.90 13.67
C ILE A 143 -11.79 -5.53 14.33
N ASP A 144 -10.63 -4.90 14.47
CA ASP A 144 -10.43 -3.69 15.27
C ASP A 144 -9.62 -2.63 14.49
N ASN A 145 -9.88 -2.52 13.18
CA ASN A 145 -9.20 -1.58 12.27
C ASN A 145 -7.68 -1.80 12.18
N GLY A 146 -7.27 -3.07 12.15
CA GLY A 146 -5.89 -3.50 11.95
C GLY A 146 -5.00 -3.35 13.17
N LEU A 147 -5.55 -3.13 14.38
CA LEU A 147 -4.76 -3.02 15.60
C LEU A 147 -4.25 -4.39 16.05
N THR A 148 -5.12 -5.40 16.02
CA THR A 148 -4.78 -6.79 16.31
C THR A 148 -5.21 -7.70 15.17
N TRP A 149 -4.52 -8.83 15.05
CA TRP A 149 -4.70 -9.78 13.98
C TRP A 149 -4.83 -11.19 14.55
N THR A 150 -5.66 -12.01 13.90
CA THR A 150 -5.80 -13.45 14.15
C THR A 150 -5.35 -14.18 12.90
N ASP A 151 -4.48 -15.17 13.07
CA ASP A 151 -4.09 -16.09 11.99
C ASP A 151 -5.23 -17.10 11.77
N LEU A 152 -5.88 -17.05 10.60
CA LEU A 152 -6.88 -18.03 10.20
C LEU A 152 -6.23 -19.27 9.55
N GLY A 153 -4.91 -19.30 9.44
CA GLY A 153 -4.14 -20.35 8.82
C GLY A 153 -4.16 -20.28 7.29
N GLN A 154 -3.53 -21.29 6.70
CA GLN A 154 -3.53 -21.50 5.27
C GLN A 154 -4.88 -22.11 4.85
N GLN A 155 -5.70 -21.33 4.15
CA GLN A 155 -7.02 -21.78 3.68
C GLN A 155 -6.93 -22.61 2.39
N PHE A 156 -5.83 -22.46 1.65
CA PHE A 156 -5.59 -23.11 0.36
C PHE A 156 -4.11 -23.43 0.19
N SER A 157 -3.75 -24.47 -0.58
CA SER A 157 -2.37 -24.99 -0.71
C SER A 157 -1.35 -24.05 -1.38
N GLN A 158 -1.75 -22.80 -1.68
CA GLN A 158 -0.91 -21.77 -2.29
C GLN A 158 -0.02 -21.12 -1.23
N THR A 159 1.16 -20.70 -1.66
CA THR A 159 2.16 -20.03 -0.82
C THR A 159 2.07 -18.51 -0.87
N TYR A 160 1.30 -17.98 -1.83
CA TYR A 160 1.15 -16.55 -2.09
C TYR A 160 -0.32 -16.16 -2.17
N ILE A 161 -0.66 -15.03 -1.53
CA ILE A 161 -1.90 -14.31 -1.77
C ILE A 161 -1.56 -12.92 -2.31
N TYR A 162 -1.56 -12.79 -3.63
CA TYR A 162 -1.15 -11.57 -4.32
C TYR A 162 -2.15 -10.43 -4.20
N SER A 163 -3.44 -10.74 -4.09
CA SER A 163 -4.50 -9.75 -4.05
C SER A 163 -5.68 -10.28 -3.22
N LEU A 164 -6.31 -9.35 -2.53
CA LEU A 164 -7.60 -9.47 -1.87
C LEU A 164 -8.38 -8.22 -2.30
N ALA A 165 -9.68 -8.36 -2.55
CA ALA A 165 -10.54 -7.29 -3.04
C ALA A 165 -11.83 -7.23 -2.22
#